data_AF-A0A9Q2S4G1-F1
#
_entry.id   AF-A0A9Q2S4G1-F1
#
_cell.length_a   1.000
_cell.length_b   1.000
_cell.length_c   1.000
_cell.angle_alpha   90.00
_cell.angle_beta   90.00
_cell.angle_gamma   90.00
#
_symmetry.space_group_name_H-M   'P 1'
#
loop_
_entity.id
_entity.type
_entity.pdbx_description
1 polymer ?
#
loop_
_entity_poly.entity_id
_entity_poly.type
_entity_poly.pdbx_seq_one_letter_code
_entity_poly.pdbx_strand_id
1 'polypeptide(L)'
;MSRETQHSDRLDRPFALHKVECALRAANSDLDFHLVAQAHYGQAGFAFIEVHGVEDQQNRRRIRKEAGEQLKELGFSVDLIEGKDIYYITGFPQD
;
A
#
# COMPACT_ATOMS: atom_id res chain seq x y z
N MET A 1 19.86 -2.01 30.87
CA MET A 1 18.93 -2.72 29.97
C MET A 1 18.72 -1.82 28.76
N SER A 2 19.60 -1.94 27.77
CA SER A 2 19.68 -1.05 26.61
C SER A 2 18.45 -1.21 25.73
N ARG A 3 17.83 -0.08 25.35
CA ARG A 3 16.81 -0.03 24.30
C ARG A 3 17.51 -0.33 22.98
N GLU A 4 17.44 -1.58 22.53
CA GLU A 4 17.83 -1.91 21.17
C GLU A 4 16.75 -1.38 20.23
N THR A 5 17.05 -0.20 19.69
CA THR A 5 16.35 0.46 18.60
C THR A 5 16.48 -0.40 17.34
N GLN A 6 15.67 -1.46 17.21
CA GLN A 6 15.44 -2.16 15.94
C GLN A 6 14.56 -1.27 15.06
N HIS A 7 15.15 -0.24 14.44
CA HIS A 7 14.41 0.75 13.64
C HIS A 7 15.10 1.06 12.31
N SER A 8 15.73 0.06 11.66
CA SER A 8 16.58 0.34 10.50
C SER A 8 16.22 -0.34 9.17
N ASP A 9 15.17 -1.18 9.08
CA ASP A 9 14.78 -1.79 7.78
C ASP A 9 13.26 -1.90 7.53
N ARG A 10 12.43 -1.26 8.37
CA ARG A 10 10.99 -1.16 8.06
C ARG A 10 10.81 -0.06 7.02
N LEU A 11 10.46 -0.47 5.79
CA LEU A 11 9.88 0.43 4.80
C LEU A 11 8.76 1.24 5.48
N ASP A 12 8.66 2.54 5.21
CA ASP A 12 7.48 3.30 5.63
C ASP A 12 6.32 2.98 4.67
N ARG A 13 5.07 3.02 5.16
CA ARG A 13 3.87 2.71 4.39
C ARG A 13 3.76 3.50 3.07
N PRO A 14 4.02 4.82 3.03
CA PRO A 14 3.99 5.57 1.79
C PRO A 14 5.03 5.07 0.78
N PHE A 15 6.25 4.76 1.25
CA PHE A 15 7.28 4.26 0.36
C PHE A 15 6.97 2.86 -0.17
N ALA A 16 6.44 1.97 0.69
CA ALA A 16 5.98 0.65 0.28
C ALA A 16 4.85 0.74 -0.76
N LEU A 17 3.89 1.64 -0.56
CA LEU A 17 2.81 1.90 -1.50
C LEU A 17 3.34 2.41 -2.85
N HIS A 18 4.28 3.35 -2.83
CA HIS A 18 4.91 3.87 -4.05
C HIS A 18 5.66 2.78 -4.81
N LYS A 19 6.43 1.95 -4.10
CA LYS A 19 7.17 0.82 -4.70
C LYS A 19 6.24 -0.15 -5.42
N VAL A 20 5.12 -0.49 -4.79
CA VAL A 20 4.09 -1.38 -5.38
C VAL A 20 3.38 -0.71 -6.55
N GLU A 21 3.04 0.58 -6.47
CA GLU A 21 2.48 1.32 -7.60
C GLU A 21 3.42 1.28 -8.81
N CYS A 22 4.69 1.61 -8.63
CA CYS A 22 5.69 1.58 -9.70
C CYS A 22 5.85 0.19 -10.33
N ALA A 23 5.92 -0.86 -9.50
CA ALA A 23 6.03 -2.23 -9.98
C ALA A 23 4.80 -2.66 -10.79
N LEU A 24 3.60 -2.35 -10.31
CA LEU A 24 2.37 -2.69 -11.02
C LEU A 24 2.19 -1.86 -12.29
N ARG A 25 2.55 -0.57 -12.29
CA ARG A 25 2.50 0.25 -13.51
C ARG A 25 3.48 -0.25 -14.57
N ALA A 26 4.67 -0.69 -14.15
CA ALA A 26 5.64 -1.30 -15.07
C ALA A 26 5.13 -2.62 -15.68
N ALA A 27 4.40 -3.43 -14.89
CA ALA A 27 3.79 -4.69 -15.36
C ALA A 27 2.51 -4.50 -16.19
N ASN A 28 1.89 -3.32 -16.15
CA ASN A 28 0.63 -3.01 -16.81
C ASN A 28 0.75 -1.67 -17.55
N SER A 29 1.71 -1.58 -18.49
CA SER A 29 2.06 -0.33 -19.18
C SER A 29 0.94 0.25 -20.06
N ASP A 30 -0.10 -0.54 -20.33
CA ASP A 30 -1.32 -0.13 -21.04
C ASP A 30 -2.34 0.58 -20.14
N LEU A 31 -2.18 0.47 -18.81
CA LEU A 31 -3.06 1.07 -17.82
C LEU A 31 -2.37 2.25 -17.15
N ASP A 32 -3.02 3.41 -17.16
CA ASP A 32 -2.59 4.56 -16.35
C ASP A 32 -3.40 4.61 -15.06
N PHE A 33 -2.76 4.32 -13.94
CA PHE A 33 -3.41 4.25 -12.65
C PHE A 33 -2.52 4.70 -11.51
N HIS A 34 -3.17 5.04 -10.39
CA HIS A 34 -2.51 5.41 -9.15
C HIS A 34 -3.11 4.65 -7.97
N LEU A 35 -2.29 4.36 -6.98
CA LEU A 35 -2.69 3.73 -5.74
C LEU A 35 -2.81 4.77 -4.64
N VAL A 36 -3.95 4.75 -3.97
CA VAL A 36 -4.15 5.44 -2.69
C VAL A 36 -4.50 4.37 -1.67
N ALA A 37 -3.96 4.47 -0.46
CA ALA A 37 -4.28 3.53 0.59
C ALA A 37 -5.01 4.22 1.73
N GLN A 38 -5.83 3.45 2.43
CA GLN A 38 -6.35 3.79 3.75
C GLN A 38 -5.54 3.00 4.77
N ALA A 39 -5.19 3.61 5.90
CA ALA A 39 -4.49 2.94 6.98
C ALA A 39 -5.10 3.27 8.33
N HIS A 40 -4.98 2.35 9.28
CA HIS A 40 -5.49 2.54 10.63
C HIS A 40 -4.52 3.38 11.47
N TYR A 41 -5.06 4.26 12.32
CA TYR A 41 -4.24 4.98 13.30
C TYR A 41 -3.56 4.01 14.28
N GLY A 42 -2.24 4.18 14.44
CA GLY A 42 -1.43 3.37 15.34
C GLY A 42 -1.22 1.91 14.91
N GLN A 43 -1.44 1.57 13.65
CA GLN A 43 -1.16 0.24 13.09
C GLN A 43 -0.13 0.34 11.95
N ALA A 44 0.63 -0.73 11.73
CA ALA A 44 1.67 -0.76 10.71
C ALA A 44 1.11 -1.05 9.29
N GLY A 45 -0.02 -1.74 9.17
CA GLY A 45 -0.61 -2.14 7.88
C GLY A 45 -1.58 -1.13 7.27
N PHE A 46 -2.31 -1.59 6.26
CA PHE A 46 -3.35 -0.85 5.54
C PHE A 46 -4.73 -1.42 5.86
N ALA A 47 -5.74 -0.57 5.78
CA ALA A 47 -7.16 -0.94 5.85
C ALA A 47 -7.68 -1.36 4.48
N PHE A 48 -7.29 -0.63 3.43
CA PHE A 48 -7.81 -0.80 2.08
C PHE A 48 -6.91 -0.14 1.03
N ILE A 49 -6.93 -0.64 -0.20
CA ILE A 49 -6.22 -0.07 -1.35
C ILE A 49 -7.24 0.39 -2.41
N GLU A 50 -7.18 1.66 -2.74
CA GLU A 50 -7.92 2.29 -3.83
C GLU A 50 -7.09 2.33 -5.10
N VAL A 51 -7.75 2.10 -6.24
CA VAL A 51 -7.14 2.13 -7.57
C VAL A 51 -7.88 3.20 -8.37
N HIS A 52 -7.17 4.27 -8.71
CA HIS A 52 -7.66 5.43 -9.46
C HIS A 52 -7.14 5.39 -10.90
N GLY A 53 -7.84 6.01 -11.86
CA GLY A 53 -7.44 6.06 -13.27
C GLY A 53 -7.92 4.89 -14.15
N VAL A 54 -8.44 3.82 -13.56
CA VAL A 54 -9.00 2.67 -14.29
C VAL A 54 -10.53 2.64 -14.18
N GLU A 55 -11.24 2.73 -15.29
CA GLU A 55 -12.72 2.67 -15.29
C GLU A 55 -13.24 1.23 -15.15
N ASP A 56 -12.56 0.28 -15.81
CA ASP A 56 -12.96 -1.11 -15.81
C ASP A 56 -12.90 -1.73 -14.40
N GLN A 57 -14.00 -2.36 -14.00
CA GLN A 57 -14.12 -2.95 -12.68
C GLN A 57 -13.24 -4.19 -12.52
N GLN A 58 -13.04 -4.97 -13.58
CA GLN A 58 -12.24 -6.20 -13.52
C GLN A 58 -10.76 -5.86 -13.30
N ASN A 59 -10.23 -4.93 -14.09
CA ASN A 59 -8.88 -4.40 -13.95
C ASN A 59 -8.66 -3.75 -12.58
N ARG A 60 -9.58 -2.90 -12.10
CA ARG A 60 -9.46 -2.33 -10.74
C ARG A 60 -9.37 -3.40 -9.65
N ARG A 61 -10.20 -4.45 -9.74
CA ARG A 61 -10.19 -5.55 -8.76
C ARG A 61 -8.89 -6.34 -8.83
N ARG A 62 -8.40 -6.62 -10.05
CA ARG A 62 -7.13 -7.32 -10.26
C ARG A 62 -5.95 -6.53 -9.70
N ILE A 63 -5.80 -5.27 -10.10
CA ILE A 63 -4.72 -4.39 -9.62
C ILE A 63 -4.76 -4.25 -8.10
N ARG A 64 -5.95 -4.08 -7.50
CA ARG A 64 -6.10 -4.01 -6.04
C ARG A 64 -5.64 -5.29 -5.35
N LYS A 65 -6.00 -6.45 -5.90
CA LYS A 65 -5.60 -7.75 -5.35
C LYS A 65 -4.09 -7.92 -5.41
N GLU A 66 -3.49 -7.69 -6.58
CA GLU A 66 -2.04 -7.77 -6.77
C GLU A 66 -1.28 -6.79 -5.87
N ALA A 67 -1.79 -5.56 -5.70
CA ALA A 67 -1.23 -4.59 -4.76
C ALA A 67 -1.27 -5.09 -3.31
N GLY A 68 -2.39 -5.67 -2.88
CA GLY A 68 -2.52 -6.25 -1.54
C GLY A 68 -1.55 -7.42 -1.30
N GLU A 69 -1.34 -8.27 -2.31
CA GLU A 69 -0.39 -9.38 -2.25
C GLU A 69 1.05 -8.88 -2.13
N GLN A 70 1.46 -7.92 -2.97
CA GLN A 70 2.82 -7.36 -2.90
C GLN A 70 3.08 -6.58 -1.61
N LEU A 71 2.10 -5.82 -1.10
CA LEU A 71 2.24 -5.13 0.20
C LEU A 71 2.41 -6.13 1.34
N LYS A 72 1.72 -7.27 1.29
CA LYS A 72 1.86 -8.35 2.27
C LYS A 72 3.26 -8.97 2.22
N GLU A 73 3.83 -9.17 1.04
CA GLU A 73 5.22 -9.64 0.87
C GLU A 73 6.24 -8.65 1.45
N LEU A 74 5.93 -7.35 1.41
CA LEU A 74 6.71 -6.29 2.06
C LEU A 74 6.46 -6.17 3.58
N GLY A 75 5.63 -7.04 4.17
CA GLY A 75 5.34 -7.08 5.59
C GLY A 75 4.17 -6.21 6.05
N PHE A 76 3.35 -5.71 5.13
CA PHE A 76 2.16 -4.90 5.42
C PHE A 76 0.89 -5.70 5.18
N SER A 77 0.15 -6.00 6.24
CA SER A 77 -1.20 -6.55 6.10
C SER A 77 -2.15 -5.54 5.46
N VAL A 78 -3.17 -6.03 4.76
CA VAL A 78 -4.22 -5.21 4.16
C VAL A 78 -5.56 -5.74 4.65
N ASP A 79 -5.98 -5.28 5.83
CA ASP A 79 -7.15 -5.79 6.54
C ASP A 79 -7.90 -4.65 7.23
N LEU A 80 -9.23 -4.64 7.10
CA LEU A 80 -10.08 -3.71 7.83
C LEU A 80 -10.22 -4.19 9.29
N ILE A 81 -9.76 -3.37 10.23
CA ILE A 81 -9.87 -3.61 11.66
C ILE A 81 -11.08 -2.85 12.18
N GLU A 82 -12.04 -3.56 12.76
CA GLU A 82 -13.24 -2.98 13.33
C GLU A 82 -12.91 -2.05 14.51
N GLY A 83 -13.62 -0.92 14.61
CA GLY A 83 -13.46 0.05 15.69
C GLY A 83 -12.19 0.90 15.62
N LYS A 84 -11.46 0.89 14.50
CA LYS A 84 -10.31 1.76 14.26
C LYS A 84 -10.61 2.82 13.22
N ASP A 85 -10.19 4.04 13.52
CA ASP A 85 -10.22 5.13 12.56
C ASP A 85 -9.19 4.92 11.46
N ILE A 86 -9.58 5.30 10.25
CA ILE A 86 -8.75 5.23 9.05
C ILE A 86 -8.37 6.62 8.57
N TYR A 87 -7.23 6.71 7.90
CA TYR A 87 -6.79 7.92 7.20
C TYR A 87 -6.14 7.56 5.87
N TYR A 88 -6.10 8.52 4.96
CA TYR A 88 -5.54 8.35 3.62
C TYR A 88 -4.01 8.48 3.61
N ILE A 89 -3.37 7.63 2.81
CA ILE A 89 -1.93 7.65 2.53
C ILE A 89 -1.73 7.56 1.01
N THR A 90 -0.87 8.42 0.49
CA THR A 90 -0.38 8.35 -0.89
C THR A 90 1.07 7.90 -0.90
N GLY A 91 1.52 7.30 -2.00
CA GLY A 91 2.92 6.93 -2.14
C GLY A 91 3.83 8.15 -2.36
N PHE A 92 5.07 8.07 -1.89
CA PHE A 92 6.13 9.02 -2.25
C PHE A 92 7.48 8.30 -2.46
N PRO A 93 8.37 8.84 -3.31
CA PRO A 93 9.71 8.29 -3.50
C PRO A 93 10.60 8.49 -2.26
N GLN A 94 11.57 7.60 -2.05
CA GLN A 94 12.67 7.87 -1.10
C GLN A 94 13.62 8.89 -1.73
N ASP A 95 13.94 9.95 -0.98
CA ASP A 95 15.03 10.89 -1.30
C ASP A 95 16.41 10.22 -1.24
#